data_AF-A0AAV6RD96-F1
#
_entry.id   AF-A0AAV6RD96-F1
#
_cell.length_a   1.000
_cell.length_b   1.000
_cell.length_c   1.000
_cell.angle_alpha   90.00
_cell.angle_beta   90.00
_cell.angle_gamma   90.00
#
_symmetry.space_group_name_H-M   'P 1'
#
loop_
_entity.id
_entity.type
_entity.pdbx_description
1 polymer ?
#
loop_
_entity_poly.entity_id
_entity_poly.type
_entity_poly.pdbx_seq_one_letter_code
_entity_poly.pdbx_strand_id
1 'polypeptide(L)'
;MYVYAVEASSIAEYTRQLVKQNDCEEVVTVLQGRAEETELPVQVDVLVSEWMGNCLLFEFMVESVLLARDRWLRKGGVMWPSSAALALVPCQAESYYAEKIAFWEQPYGLDFTPLQPLAQKEFFTKPKFSHLIDPSDCLSAPCDIITMDMYTLQVEDLEEMKGQFHFCVERSGVFHGFTAWFTAHFESLETEGATVELNTGPNSEPTHWKQTLFMLDRPVRVYEGDSISGSIVLHRNPIWRRHMTVTLQWNINSSKEETDNCQANIKTFTLFTLTLMNNSSIMLFFNHCGSIFFMQCGFVTYMHRQKVLTLPLESLDFFCVCFFCICVHRLEQRVSPCGGERLTKCLINGGDQLKISLTHPL
;
A
#
# COMPACT_ATOMS: atom_id res chain seq x y z
N MET A 1 -32.00 4.99 10.87
CA MET A 1 -30.53 4.86 10.80
C MET A 1 -29.99 6.25 10.54
N TYR A 2 -28.93 6.65 11.24
CA TYR A 2 -28.34 7.98 11.13
C TYR A 2 -26.81 7.82 11.03
N VAL A 3 -26.15 8.66 10.25
CA VAL A 3 -24.72 8.52 9.92
C VAL A 3 -23.99 9.83 10.17
N TYR A 4 -22.87 9.74 10.89
CA TYR A 4 -21.89 10.83 11.00
C TYR A 4 -20.71 10.50 10.08
N ALA A 5 -20.52 11.32 9.04
CA ALA A 5 -19.34 11.25 8.18
C ALA A 5 -18.33 12.30 8.64
N VAL A 6 -17.27 11.87 9.33
CA VAL A 6 -16.23 12.74 9.87
C VAL A 6 -15.03 12.74 8.93
N GLU A 7 -14.62 13.91 8.44
CA GLU A 7 -13.53 14.07 7.48
C GLU A 7 -12.75 15.36 7.78
N ALA A 8 -11.43 15.27 7.95
CA ALA A 8 -10.62 16.41 8.37
C ALA A 8 -10.27 17.37 7.22
N SER A 9 -10.11 16.85 6.00
CA SER A 9 -9.65 17.62 4.85
C SER A 9 -10.75 18.45 4.21
N SER A 10 -10.38 19.25 3.21
CA SER A 10 -11.30 20.07 2.43
C SER A 10 -12.29 19.24 1.59
N ILE A 11 -12.06 17.94 1.40
CA ILE A 11 -13.00 17.08 0.65
C ILE A 11 -14.38 17.02 1.33
N ALA A 12 -14.46 17.25 2.64
CA ALA A 12 -15.71 17.29 3.39
C ALA A 12 -16.74 18.26 2.79
N GLU A 13 -16.30 19.38 2.20
CA GLU A 13 -17.18 20.34 1.53
C GLU A 13 -17.85 19.73 0.29
N TYR A 14 -17.11 18.97 -0.50
CA TYR A 14 -17.62 18.25 -1.64
C TYR A 14 -18.47 17.05 -1.21
N THR A 15 -18.09 16.36 -0.13
CA THR A 15 -18.88 15.27 0.44
C THR A 15 -20.28 15.74 0.86
N ARG A 16 -20.41 16.96 1.43
CA ARG A 16 -21.73 17.56 1.70
C ARG A 16 -22.56 17.75 0.43
N GLN A 17 -21.93 18.20 -0.65
CA GLN A 17 -22.61 18.37 -1.94
C GLN A 17 -23.07 17.02 -2.50
N LEU A 18 -22.23 15.99 -2.40
CA LEU A 18 -22.58 14.63 -2.83
C LEU A 18 -23.74 14.04 -2.03
N VAL A 19 -23.71 14.18 -0.69
CA VAL A 19 -24.80 13.75 0.19
C VAL A 19 -26.12 14.39 -0.21
N LYS A 20 -26.10 15.71 -0.46
CA LYS A 20 -27.29 16.45 -0.90
C LYS A 20 -27.76 16.04 -2.29
N GLN A 21 -26.86 15.90 -3.25
CA GLN A 21 -27.21 15.50 -4.62
C GLN A 21 -27.79 14.09 -4.72
N ASN A 22 -27.54 13.24 -3.73
CA ASN A 22 -28.06 11.88 -3.65
C ASN A 22 -29.20 11.75 -2.62
N ASP A 23 -29.85 12.86 -2.24
CA ASP A 23 -31.02 12.89 -1.34
C ASP A 23 -30.80 12.18 0.01
N CYS A 24 -29.56 12.22 0.52
CA CYS A 24 -29.16 11.53 1.76
C CYS A 24 -28.99 12.49 2.96
N GLU A 25 -29.31 13.78 2.80
CA GLU A 25 -29.07 14.83 3.81
C GLU A 25 -29.89 14.67 5.09
N GLU A 26 -31.03 13.97 5.05
CA GLU A 26 -31.85 13.64 6.22
C GLU A 26 -31.23 12.51 7.09
N VAL A 27 -30.27 11.76 6.53
CA VAL A 27 -29.68 10.57 7.17
C VAL A 27 -28.20 10.76 7.48
N VAL A 28 -27.47 11.48 6.62
CA VAL A 28 -26.01 11.64 6.69
C VAL A 28 -25.65 13.08 7.02
N THR A 29 -24.96 13.28 8.14
CA THR A 29 -24.36 14.57 8.50
C THR A 29 -22.86 14.51 8.32
N VAL A 30 -22.32 15.43 7.52
CA VAL A 30 -20.88 15.54 7.27
C VAL A 30 -20.25 16.59 8.19
N LEU A 31 -19.35 16.13 9.06
CA LEU A 31 -18.60 16.94 10.02
C LEU A 31 -17.17 17.10 9.50
N GLN A 32 -16.75 18.36 9.30
CA GLN A 32 -15.39 18.64 8.87
C GLN A 32 -14.53 18.89 10.09
N GLY A 33 -13.61 17.98 10.37
CA GLY A 33 -12.78 18.01 11.57
C GLY A 33 -12.02 16.71 11.77
N ARG A 34 -11.04 16.76 12.67
CA ARG A 34 -10.30 15.57 13.08
C ARG A 34 -11.17 14.69 13.98
N ALA A 35 -11.07 13.37 13.85
CA ALA A 35 -11.90 12.45 14.63
C ALA A 35 -11.69 12.61 16.15
N GLU A 36 -10.47 12.97 16.55
CA GLU A 36 -10.04 13.21 17.91
C GLU A 36 -10.73 14.44 18.54
N GLU A 37 -11.08 15.43 17.71
CA GLU A 37 -11.60 16.74 18.13
C GLU A 37 -13.10 16.92 17.86
N THR A 38 -13.68 16.06 17.01
CA THR A 38 -15.06 16.18 16.57
C THR A 38 -16.01 15.77 17.69
N GLU A 39 -17.02 16.61 17.95
CA GLU A 39 -18.10 16.34 18.90
C GLU A 39 -19.29 15.69 18.20
N LEU A 40 -19.73 14.54 18.69
CA LEU A 40 -20.98 13.90 18.27
C LEU A 40 -22.06 14.13 19.34
N PRO A 41 -23.33 14.32 18.94
CA PRO A 41 -24.41 14.54 19.89
C PRO A 41 -24.78 13.27 20.66
N VAL A 42 -24.42 12.09 20.14
CA VAL A 42 -24.65 10.77 20.76
C VAL A 42 -23.51 9.82 20.41
N GLN A 43 -23.30 8.79 21.24
CA GLN A 43 -22.46 7.64 20.88
C GLN A 43 -23.06 6.84 19.73
N VAL A 44 -22.22 6.09 19.00
CA VAL A 44 -22.59 5.32 17.82
C VAL A 44 -22.64 3.81 18.12
N ASP A 45 -23.49 3.10 17.36
CA ASP A 45 -23.64 1.65 17.44
C ASP A 45 -22.57 0.91 16.60
N VAL A 46 -22.12 1.55 15.52
CA VAL A 46 -21.15 1.02 14.56
C VAL A 46 -20.13 2.12 14.25
N LEU A 47 -18.85 1.78 14.33
CA LEU A 47 -17.75 2.62 13.86
C LEU A 47 -17.10 1.92 12.67
N VAL A 48 -17.20 2.55 11.50
CA VAL A 48 -16.61 2.04 10.26
C VAL A 48 -15.61 3.05 9.71
N SER A 49 -14.42 2.56 9.37
CA SER A 49 -13.38 3.37 8.73
C SER A 49 -12.52 2.51 7.82
N GLU A 50 -12.10 3.08 6.70
CA GLU A 50 -10.99 2.59 5.91
C GLU A 50 -9.77 3.42 6.33
N TRP A 51 -8.83 2.80 7.04
CA TRP A 51 -7.69 3.49 7.66
C TRP A 51 -6.35 2.84 7.31
N MET A 52 -6.37 1.74 6.55
CA MET A 52 -5.22 0.86 6.41
C MET A 52 -4.20 1.50 5.45
N GLY A 53 -2.96 1.59 5.91
CA GLY A 53 -1.84 2.08 5.10
C GLY A 53 -1.00 0.97 4.49
N ASN A 54 0.13 1.35 3.86
CA ASN A 54 1.16 0.39 3.48
C ASN A 54 1.64 -0.39 4.70
N CYS A 55 1.78 -1.72 4.56
CA CYS A 55 2.05 -2.62 5.68
C CYS A 55 1.09 -2.41 6.87
N LEU A 56 -0.19 -2.15 6.56
CA LEU A 56 -1.31 -1.97 7.48
C LEU A 56 -1.27 -0.67 8.30
N LEU A 57 -0.12 -0.33 8.88
CA LEU A 57 0.02 0.71 9.90
C LEU A 57 0.63 2.03 9.41
N PHE A 58 1.18 2.09 8.19
CA PHE A 58 1.78 3.34 7.70
C PHE A 58 0.74 4.48 7.70
N GLU A 59 1.18 5.70 8.03
CA GLU A 59 0.37 6.87 8.38
C GLU A 59 -0.28 6.89 9.77
N PHE A 60 -0.40 5.73 10.42
CA PHE A 60 -0.95 5.57 11.77
C PHE A 60 -2.37 6.17 11.95
N MET A 61 -3.19 6.21 10.90
CA MET A 61 -4.60 6.60 11.01
C MET A 61 -5.38 5.70 11.98
N VAL A 62 -4.89 4.47 12.20
CA VAL A 62 -5.41 3.56 13.22
C VAL A 62 -5.49 4.20 14.61
N GLU A 63 -4.56 5.09 14.99
CA GLU A 63 -4.62 5.78 16.28
C GLU A 63 -5.89 6.65 16.38
N SER A 64 -6.20 7.42 15.35
CA SER A 64 -7.43 8.22 15.28
C SER A 64 -8.67 7.34 15.39
N VAL A 65 -8.64 6.15 14.79
CA VAL A 65 -9.73 5.16 14.86
C VAL A 65 -9.89 4.59 16.28
N LEU A 66 -8.79 4.26 16.97
CA LEU A 66 -8.84 3.79 18.36
C LEU A 66 -9.36 4.88 19.30
N LEU A 67 -8.92 6.13 19.12
CA LEU A 67 -9.43 7.27 19.90
C LEU A 67 -10.92 7.52 19.65
N ALA A 68 -11.38 7.39 18.39
CA ALA A 68 -12.79 7.47 18.05
C ALA A 68 -13.59 6.30 18.66
N ARG A 69 -13.05 5.08 18.67
CA ARG A 69 -13.65 3.92 19.33
C ARG A 69 -13.88 4.20 20.81
N ASP A 70 -12.82 4.58 21.52
CA ASP A 70 -12.84 4.74 22.97
C ASP A 70 -13.79 5.87 23.42
N ARG A 71 -13.95 6.90 22.58
CA ARG A 71 -14.80 8.05 22.88
C ARG A 71 -16.26 7.85 22.44
N TRP A 72 -16.46 7.37 21.22
CA TRP A 72 -17.75 7.45 20.53
C TRP A 72 -18.45 6.11 20.34
N LEU A 73 -17.74 4.98 20.35
CA LEU A 73 -18.40 3.69 20.23
C LEU A 73 -19.05 3.32 21.57
N ARG A 74 -20.35 3.04 21.55
CA ARG A 74 -21.03 2.57 22.76
C ARG A 74 -20.50 1.20 23.19
N LYS A 75 -20.70 0.84 24.46
CA LYS A 75 -20.44 -0.53 24.92
C LYS A 75 -21.27 -1.55 24.12
N GLY A 76 -20.60 -2.55 23.55
CA GLY A 76 -21.24 -3.55 22.68
C GLY A 76 -21.54 -3.05 21.26
N GLY A 77 -21.00 -1.89 20.86
CA GLY A 77 -20.97 -1.47 19.47
C GLY A 77 -19.97 -2.29 18.65
N VAL A 78 -20.07 -2.18 17.32
CA VAL A 78 -19.28 -2.96 16.36
C VAL A 78 -18.23 -2.08 15.67
N MET A 79 -17.02 -2.63 15.53
CA MET A 79 -15.90 -2.03 14.80
C MET A 79 -15.80 -2.64 13.41
N TRP A 80 -15.64 -1.81 12.39
CA TRP A 80 -15.37 -2.23 11.02
C TRP A 80 -14.15 -1.50 10.43
N PRO A 81 -13.06 -2.22 10.10
CA PRO A 81 -12.85 -3.66 10.32
C PRO A 81 -12.81 -4.03 11.82
N SER A 82 -13.26 -5.25 12.15
CA SER A 82 -13.27 -5.80 13.51
C SER A 82 -11.92 -6.41 13.90
N SER A 83 -11.18 -6.92 12.93
CA SER A 83 -9.79 -7.36 13.08
C SER A 83 -8.99 -7.13 11.80
N ALA A 84 -7.67 -7.11 11.92
CA ALA A 84 -6.77 -7.04 10.77
C ALA A 84 -5.51 -7.87 11.02
N ALA A 85 -4.90 -8.38 9.96
CA ALA A 85 -3.65 -9.12 10.02
C ALA A 85 -2.64 -8.61 9.00
N LEU A 86 -1.37 -8.57 9.37
CA LEU A 86 -0.25 -8.37 8.46
C LEU A 86 0.33 -9.75 8.14
N ALA A 87 0.38 -10.08 6.85
CA ALA A 87 0.97 -11.30 6.34
C ALA A 87 2.35 -11.02 5.73
N LEU A 88 3.21 -12.04 5.74
CA LEU A 88 4.54 -12.01 5.16
C LEU A 88 4.82 -13.31 4.39
N VAL A 89 5.60 -13.21 3.31
CA VAL A 89 6.09 -14.38 2.57
C VAL A 89 7.51 -14.13 2.05
N PRO A 90 8.43 -15.13 2.08
CA PRO A 90 9.67 -15.06 1.32
C PRO A 90 9.38 -15.16 -0.18
N CYS A 91 10.04 -14.33 -0.99
CA CYS A 91 9.72 -14.22 -2.41
C CYS A 91 10.96 -14.10 -3.31
N GLN A 92 10.73 -14.39 -4.58
CA GLN A 92 11.58 -13.98 -5.68
C GLN A 92 11.17 -12.58 -6.17
N ALA A 93 12.14 -11.78 -6.61
CA ALA A 93 11.91 -10.45 -7.15
C ALA A 93 12.92 -10.14 -8.27
N GLU A 94 13.19 -11.14 -9.12
CA GLU A 94 14.24 -11.13 -10.14
C GLU A 94 14.12 -9.90 -11.06
N SER A 95 12.92 -9.58 -11.53
CA SER A 95 12.70 -8.42 -12.42
C SER A 95 13.14 -7.10 -11.77
N TYR A 96 12.84 -6.91 -10.49
CA TYR A 96 13.23 -5.71 -9.76
C TYR A 96 14.72 -5.69 -9.41
N TYR A 97 15.29 -6.85 -9.05
CA TYR A 97 16.73 -6.97 -8.82
C TYR A 97 17.53 -6.70 -10.10
N ALA A 98 17.10 -7.28 -11.23
CA ALA A 98 17.71 -7.08 -12.52
C ALA A 98 17.68 -5.60 -12.95
N GLU A 99 16.54 -4.93 -12.78
CA GLU A 99 16.37 -3.52 -13.13
C GLU A 99 17.25 -2.60 -12.27
N LYS A 100 17.36 -2.86 -10.96
CA LYS A 100 18.01 -1.93 -10.02
C LYS A 100 19.47 -2.23 -9.72
N ILE A 101 19.91 -3.49 -9.88
CA ILE A 101 21.25 -3.95 -9.52
C ILE A 101 21.97 -4.57 -10.71
N ALA A 102 21.42 -5.63 -11.32
CA ALA A 102 22.11 -6.34 -12.40
C ALA A 102 22.29 -5.46 -13.66
N PHE A 103 21.40 -4.48 -13.87
CA PHE A 103 21.51 -3.49 -14.93
C PHE A 103 22.89 -2.81 -14.97
N TRP A 104 23.51 -2.57 -13.81
CA TRP A 104 24.80 -1.89 -13.71
C TRP A 104 26.00 -2.77 -14.05
N GLU A 105 25.83 -4.07 -14.30
CA GLU A 105 26.95 -4.94 -14.65
C GLU A 105 27.55 -4.56 -15.99
N GLN A 106 26.73 -4.44 -17.04
CA GLN A 106 27.19 -4.09 -18.38
C GLN A 106 26.17 -3.26 -19.18
N PRO A 107 25.71 -2.09 -18.69
CA PRO A 107 24.86 -1.22 -19.48
C PRO A 107 25.63 -0.76 -20.73
N TYR A 108 25.08 -1.05 -21.91
CA TYR A 108 25.70 -0.73 -23.21
C TYR A 108 27.12 -1.33 -23.41
N GLY A 109 27.43 -2.43 -22.71
CA GLY A 109 28.74 -3.09 -22.77
C GLY A 109 29.84 -2.41 -21.95
N LEU A 110 29.49 -1.45 -21.09
CA LEU A 110 30.41 -0.77 -20.18
C LEU A 110 30.29 -1.32 -18.77
N ASP A 111 31.39 -1.62 -18.10
CA ASP A 111 31.38 -2.09 -16.71
C ASP A 111 31.04 -0.94 -15.75
N PHE A 112 29.81 -0.92 -15.24
CA PHE A 112 29.31 0.06 -14.27
C PHE A 112 29.14 -0.58 -12.87
N THR A 113 29.72 -1.75 -12.63
CA THR A 113 29.64 -2.44 -11.33
C THR A 113 30.06 -1.59 -10.13
N PRO A 114 30.98 -0.59 -10.23
CA PRO A 114 31.26 0.31 -9.11
C PRO A 114 30.06 1.12 -8.60
N LEU A 115 28.98 1.23 -9.38
CA LEU A 115 27.73 1.90 -8.96
C LEU A 115 26.77 0.98 -8.19
N GLN A 116 26.95 -0.34 -8.22
CA GLN A 116 26.05 -1.28 -7.54
C GLN A 116 25.91 -1.03 -6.03
N PRO A 117 26.98 -0.73 -5.25
CA PRO A 117 26.82 -0.42 -3.83
C PRO A 117 25.97 0.84 -3.57
N LEU A 118 26.06 1.84 -4.45
CA LEU A 118 25.23 3.05 -4.38
C LEU A 118 23.78 2.71 -4.71
N ALA A 119 23.55 1.99 -5.81
CA ALA A 119 22.21 1.55 -6.23
C ALA A 119 21.53 0.71 -5.15
N GLN A 120 22.25 -0.23 -4.53
CA GLN A 120 21.73 -1.04 -3.44
C GLN A 120 21.30 -0.18 -2.24
N LYS A 121 22.13 0.80 -1.83
CA LYS A 121 21.79 1.72 -0.75
C LYS A 121 20.57 2.58 -1.10
N GLU A 122 20.45 3.02 -2.35
CA GLU A 122 19.34 3.86 -2.80
C GLU A 122 18.02 3.09 -2.89
N PHE A 123 18.03 1.90 -3.49
CA PHE A 123 16.82 1.17 -3.86
C PHE A 123 16.38 0.13 -2.83
N PHE A 124 17.29 -0.43 -2.02
CA PHE A 124 16.97 -1.55 -1.11
C PHE A 124 16.98 -1.19 0.38
N THR A 125 17.27 0.05 0.77
CA THR A 125 17.18 0.50 2.18
C THR A 125 15.76 0.88 2.61
N LYS A 126 14.88 1.10 1.63
CA LYS A 126 13.46 1.37 1.82
C LYS A 126 12.66 0.23 1.19
N PRO A 127 11.47 -0.08 1.71
CA PRO A 127 10.62 -1.02 1.04
C PRO A 127 10.11 -0.42 -0.28
N LYS A 128 9.87 -1.28 -1.27
CA LYS A 128 9.18 -0.90 -2.50
C LYS A 128 7.68 -1.03 -2.26
N PHE A 129 7.00 0.10 -2.14
CA PHE A 129 5.53 0.16 -2.21
C PHE A 129 5.05 -0.14 -3.63
N SER A 130 3.77 -0.47 -3.77
CA SER A 130 3.17 -0.77 -5.08
C SER A 130 3.87 -1.94 -5.81
N HIS A 131 4.43 -2.91 -5.08
CA HIS A 131 4.91 -4.14 -5.68
C HIS A 131 3.71 -5.04 -5.96
N LEU A 132 3.57 -5.48 -7.21
CA LEU A 132 2.64 -6.54 -7.56
C LEU A 132 3.44 -7.85 -7.61
N ILE A 133 3.25 -8.69 -6.61
CA ILE A 133 3.87 -10.02 -6.55
C ILE A 133 3.04 -11.01 -7.38
N ASP A 134 3.70 -11.85 -8.18
CA ASP A 134 3.08 -13.00 -8.81
C ASP A 134 3.02 -14.16 -7.80
N PRO A 135 1.88 -14.89 -7.65
CA PRO A 135 1.82 -16.05 -6.76
C PRO A 135 2.93 -17.08 -6.98
N SER A 136 3.46 -17.19 -8.20
CA SER A 136 4.56 -18.10 -8.54
C SER A 136 5.94 -17.64 -8.02
N ASP A 137 6.06 -16.39 -7.59
CA ASP A 137 7.26 -15.85 -6.95
C ASP A 137 7.28 -16.06 -5.43
N CYS A 138 6.18 -16.51 -4.83
CA CYS A 138 6.16 -16.96 -3.43
C CYS A 138 6.98 -18.25 -3.28
N LEU A 139 7.94 -18.25 -2.36
CA LEU A 139 8.81 -19.40 -2.08
C LEU A 139 8.22 -20.38 -1.05
N SER A 140 7.17 -19.97 -0.35
CA SER A 140 6.42 -20.78 0.62
C SER A 140 4.96 -20.29 0.72
N ALA A 141 4.13 -20.99 1.48
CA ALA A 141 2.91 -20.42 2.02
C ALA A 141 3.20 -19.15 2.85
N PRO A 142 2.31 -18.13 2.79
CA PRO A 142 2.41 -16.94 3.64
C PRO A 142 2.05 -17.25 5.10
N CYS A 143 2.46 -16.38 6.01
CA CYS A 143 2.15 -16.46 7.42
C CYS A 143 1.71 -15.09 7.95
N ASP A 144 0.65 -15.08 8.76
CA ASP A 144 0.21 -13.90 9.51
C ASP A 144 1.19 -13.65 10.67
N ILE A 145 1.90 -12.53 10.59
CA ILE A 145 2.97 -12.17 11.51
C ILE A 145 2.52 -11.22 12.61
N ILE A 146 1.46 -10.44 12.37
CA ILE A 146 0.86 -9.53 13.35
C ILE A 146 -0.65 -9.61 13.16
N THR A 147 -1.39 -9.83 14.23
CA THR A 147 -2.86 -9.83 14.25
C THR A 147 -3.37 -8.80 15.24
N MET A 148 -4.38 -8.03 14.86
CA MET A 148 -4.96 -6.96 15.65
C MET A 148 -6.44 -7.20 15.85
N ASP A 149 -6.85 -7.24 17.12
CA ASP A 149 -8.24 -7.15 17.53
C ASP A 149 -8.58 -5.67 17.75
N MET A 150 -9.44 -5.11 16.89
CA MET A 150 -9.76 -3.68 16.91
C MET A 150 -10.62 -3.27 18.10
N TYR A 151 -11.20 -4.23 18.83
CA TYR A 151 -11.94 -3.97 20.06
C TYR A 151 -11.01 -3.80 21.27
N THR A 152 -9.87 -4.48 21.29
CA THR A 152 -8.98 -4.49 22.46
C THR A 152 -7.67 -3.75 22.27
N LEU A 153 -7.21 -3.56 21.03
CA LEU A 153 -5.94 -2.88 20.72
C LEU A 153 -5.88 -1.49 21.35
N GLN A 154 -4.79 -1.17 22.04
CA GLN A 154 -4.56 0.14 22.64
C GLN A 154 -3.55 0.95 21.82
N VAL A 155 -3.54 2.27 22.00
CA VAL A 155 -2.61 3.15 21.27
C VAL A 155 -1.16 2.84 21.65
N GLU A 156 -0.90 2.47 22.90
CA GLU A 156 0.43 2.14 23.41
C GLU A 156 1.00 0.87 22.74
N ASP A 157 0.14 -0.06 22.32
CA ASP A 157 0.55 -1.28 21.61
C ASP A 157 1.13 -0.96 20.22
N LEU A 158 0.76 0.20 19.63
CA LEU A 158 1.22 0.63 18.32
C LEU A 158 2.67 1.14 18.31
N GLU A 159 3.28 1.39 19.47
CA GLU A 159 4.66 1.88 19.54
C GLU A 159 5.66 0.84 19.07
N GLU A 160 5.42 -0.43 19.42
CA GLU A 160 6.26 -1.55 19.02
C GLU A 160 5.43 -2.84 18.90
N MET A 161 5.27 -3.33 17.67
CA MET A 161 4.61 -4.60 17.40
C MET A 161 5.62 -5.64 16.91
N LYS A 162 5.53 -6.86 17.46
CA LYS A 162 6.46 -7.95 17.17
C LYS A 162 5.73 -9.15 16.61
N GLY A 163 6.30 -9.75 15.57
CA GLY A 163 5.85 -11.00 14.98
C GLY A 163 7.00 -12.00 14.89
N GLN A 164 6.66 -13.28 14.89
CA GLN A 164 7.57 -14.37 14.58
C GLN A 164 7.08 -15.07 13.31
N PHE A 165 7.99 -15.57 12.50
CA PHE A 165 7.65 -16.33 11.31
C PHE A 165 8.54 -17.56 11.16
N HIS A 166 7.97 -18.57 10.51
CA HIS A 166 8.66 -19.77 10.10
C HIS A 166 8.09 -20.22 8.76
N PHE A 167 8.94 -20.30 7.75
CA PHE A 167 8.59 -20.67 6.39
C PHE A 167 9.34 -21.94 6.00
N CYS A 168 8.61 -22.94 5.54
CA CYS A 168 9.19 -24.09 4.83
C CYS A 168 9.20 -23.74 3.34
N VAL A 169 10.38 -23.75 2.72
CA VAL A 169 10.51 -23.46 1.29
C VAL A 169 9.86 -24.58 0.49
N GLU A 170 8.82 -24.25 -0.27
CA GLU A 170 8.04 -25.18 -1.10
C GLU A 170 8.58 -25.26 -2.53
N ARG A 171 9.42 -24.30 -2.94
CA ARG A 171 9.99 -24.22 -4.28
C ARG A 171 11.42 -23.73 -4.23
N SER A 172 12.33 -24.48 -4.85
CA SER A 172 13.72 -24.04 -5.04
C SER A 172 13.78 -22.78 -5.91
N GLY A 173 14.56 -21.78 -5.50
CA GLY A 173 14.58 -20.47 -6.16
C GLY A 173 15.61 -19.52 -5.57
N VAL A 174 15.52 -18.25 -5.95
CA VAL A 174 16.37 -17.18 -5.41
C VAL A 174 15.55 -16.32 -4.45
N PHE A 175 15.86 -16.43 -3.16
CA PHE A 175 15.28 -15.61 -2.11
C PHE A 175 15.84 -14.18 -2.19
N HIS A 176 15.02 -13.28 -2.73
CA HIS A 176 15.37 -11.88 -2.95
C HIS A 176 14.96 -10.98 -1.79
N GLY A 177 13.95 -11.39 -1.02
CA GLY A 177 13.33 -10.53 -0.02
C GLY A 177 12.02 -11.09 0.48
N PHE A 178 11.37 -10.33 1.33
CA PHE A 178 10.03 -10.64 1.82
C PHE A 178 9.00 -9.72 1.18
N THR A 179 7.81 -10.24 0.93
CA THR A 179 6.66 -9.43 0.54
C THR A 179 5.62 -9.45 1.64
N ALA A 180 5.10 -8.29 2.00
CA ALA A 180 4.04 -8.14 2.99
C ALA A 180 2.78 -7.54 2.37
N TRP A 181 1.64 -7.92 2.93
CA TRP A 181 0.32 -7.38 2.65
C TRP A 181 -0.55 -7.55 3.89
N PHE A 182 -1.79 -7.09 3.83
CA PHE A 182 -2.72 -7.22 4.95
C PHE A 182 -4.08 -7.78 4.56
N THR A 183 -4.76 -8.30 5.56
CA THR A 183 -6.19 -8.64 5.52
C THR A 183 -6.95 -7.84 6.57
N ALA A 184 -8.20 -7.53 6.28
CA ALA A 184 -9.11 -6.86 7.20
C ALA A 184 -10.46 -7.60 7.20
N HIS A 185 -10.97 -7.90 8.39
CA HIS A 185 -12.18 -8.69 8.57
C HIS A 185 -13.31 -7.82 9.10
N PHE A 186 -14.52 -8.08 8.64
CA PHE A 186 -15.73 -7.34 8.98
C PHE A 186 -16.76 -8.33 9.52
N GLU A 187 -16.85 -8.42 10.84
CA GLU A 187 -17.82 -9.28 11.52
C GLU A 187 -19.26 -8.89 11.16
N SER A 188 -20.10 -9.90 10.95
CA SER A 188 -21.52 -9.70 10.73
C SER A 188 -22.22 -9.17 11.98
N LEU A 189 -23.21 -8.28 11.80
CA LEU A 189 -24.11 -7.86 12.88
C LEU A 189 -25.09 -8.97 13.29
N GLU A 190 -25.36 -9.91 12.39
CA GLU A 190 -26.16 -11.10 12.65
C GLU A 190 -25.28 -12.21 13.25
N THR A 191 -25.76 -12.88 14.31
CA THR A 191 -25.02 -13.90 15.07
C THR A 191 -24.50 -15.07 14.22
N GLU A 192 -25.15 -15.37 13.10
CA GLU A 192 -24.78 -16.45 12.17
C GLU A 192 -24.35 -15.93 10.79
N GLY A 193 -24.20 -14.62 10.63
CA GLY A 193 -23.82 -14.05 9.34
C GLY A 193 -22.33 -14.23 9.05
N ALA A 194 -21.99 -14.32 7.77
CA ALA A 194 -20.60 -14.53 7.33
C ALA A 194 -19.76 -13.26 7.52
N THR A 195 -18.55 -13.44 8.04
CA THR A 195 -17.52 -12.39 8.06
C THR A 195 -17.07 -12.08 6.64
N VAL A 196 -17.04 -10.80 6.29
CA VAL A 196 -16.47 -10.33 5.02
C VAL A 196 -14.97 -10.10 5.19
N GLU A 197 -14.17 -10.47 4.21
CA GLU A 197 -12.72 -10.25 4.19
C GLU A 197 -12.34 -9.31 3.05
N LEU A 198 -11.53 -8.29 3.37
CA LEU A 198 -10.73 -7.55 2.39
C LEU A 198 -9.30 -8.08 2.46
N ASN A 199 -8.80 -8.65 1.36
CA ASN A 199 -7.49 -9.28 1.30
C ASN A 199 -6.64 -8.65 0.19
N THR A 200 -5.48 -8.11 0.57
CA THR A 200 -4.55 -7.44 -0.36
C THR A 200 -3.43 -8.37 -0.86
N GLY A 201 -3.54 -9.67 -0.62
CA GLY A 201 -2.56 -10.68 -1.00
C GLY A 201 -2.53 -11.03 -2.49
N PRO A 202 -1.51 -11.80 -2.91
CA PRO A 202 -1.28 -12.16 -4.32
C PRO A 202 -2.38 -13.03 -4.94
N ASN A 203 -3.13 -13.76 -4.13
CA ASN A 203 -4.21 -14.65 -4.57
C ASN A 203 -5.57 -13.95 -4.68
N SER A 204 -5.61 -12.65 -4.38
CA SER A 204 -6.82 -11.82 -4.41
C SER A 204 -6.75 -10.81 -5.55
N GLU A 205 -7.87 -10.15 -5.86
CA GLU A 205 -7.89 -9.09 -6.86
C GLU A 205 -6.95 -7.94 -6.43
N PRO A 206 -6.07 -7.44 -7.33
CA PRO A 206 -5.14 -6.37 -6.99
C PRO A 206 -5.84 -5.10 -6.53
N THR A 207 -5.41 -4.59 -5.37
CA THR A 207 -5.91 -3.32 -4.80
C THR A 207 -4.95 -2.16 -5.09
N HIS A 208 -5.34 -0.93 -4.72
CA HIS A 208 -4.47 0.24 -4.87
C HIS A 208 -3.22 0.17 -3.98
N TRP A 209 -3.28 -0.54 -2.84
CA TRP A 209 -2.12 -0.81 -1.98
C TRP A 209 -1.09 -1.70 -2.69
N LYS A 210 -1.57 -2.66 -3.48
CA LYS A 210 -0.79 -3.82 -3.94
C LYS A 210 -0.09 -4.47 -2.73
N GLN A 211 1.16 -4.88 -2.86
CA GLN A 211 1.98 -5.41 -1.78
C GLN A 211 3.25 -4.58 -1.57
N THR A 212 3.92 -4.81 -0.44
CA THR A 212 5.15 -4.12 -0.06
C THR A 212 6.33 -5.10 -0.09
N LEU A 213 7.36 -4.79 -0.87
CA LEU A 213 8.55 -5.62 -1.02
C LEU A 213 9.73 -5.11 -0.18
N PHE A 214 10.33 -6.01 0.59
CA PHE A 214 11.51 -5.80 1.42
C PHE A 214 12.70 -6.56 0.84
N MET A 215 13.50 -5.88 0.02
CA MET A 215 14.67 -6.48 -0.64
C MET A 215 15.81 -6.76 0.35
N LEU A 216 16.40 -7.94 0.25
CA LEU A 216 17.67 -8.25 0.89
C LEU A 216 18.81 -7.47 0.23
N ASP A 217 19.93 -7.35 0.94
CA ASP A 217 21.15 -6.78 0.37
C ASP A 217 21.81 -7.69 -0.65
N ARG A 218 21.73 -9.00 -0.41
CA ARG A 218 22.25 -10.04 -1.30
C ARG A 218 21.21 -11.14 -1.42
N PRO A 219 20.78 -11.49 -2.64
CA PRO A 219 19.90 -12.63 -2.84
C PRO A 219 20.58 -13.92 -2.40
N VAL A 220 19.79 -14.87 -1.88
CA VAL A 220 20.29 -16.17 -1.41
C VAL A 220 19.58 -17.26 -2.18
N ARG A 221 20.32 -18.26 -2.68
CA ARG A 221 19.69 -19.43 -3.29
C ARG A 221 19.17 -20.35 -2.20
N VAL A 222 17.89 -20.71 -2.29
CA VAL A 222 17.23 -21.62 -1.36
C VAL A 222 16.66 -22.81 -2.13
N TYR A 223 16.56 -23.95 -1.46
CA TYR A 223 16.04 -25.19 -2.01
C TYR A 223 14.75 -25.60 -1.30
N GLU A 224 13.92 -26.35 -2.01
CA GLU A 224 12.76 -27.00 -1.43
C GLU A 224 13.18 -27.82 -0.19
N GLY A 225 12.46 -27.62 0.91
CA GLY A 225 12.74 -28.21 2.22
C GLY A 225 13.63 -27.36 3.14
N ASP A 226 14.24 -26.28 2.64
CA ASP A 226 14.95 -25.33 3.50
C ASP A 226 13.97 -24.57 4.39
N SER A 227 14.45 -24.12 5.56
CA SER A 227 13.65 -23.41 6.55
C SER A 227 14.13 -21.97 6.72
N ILE A 228 13.22 -21.00 6.59
CA ILE A 228 13.48 -19.57 6.84
C ILE A 228 12.69 -19.17 8.08
N SER A 229 13.38 -18.82 9.16
CA SER A 229 12.71 -18.48 10.43
C SER A 229 13.30 -17.23 11.05
N GLY A 230 12.50 -16.51 11.82
CA GLY A 230 12.94 -15.28 12.45
C GLY A 230 11.80 -14.40 12.95
N SER A 231 12.08 -13.10 13.05
CA SER A 231 11.17 -12.14 13.65
C SER A 231 11.06 -10.86 12.82
N ILE A 232 9.93 -10.18 13.01
CA ILE A 232 9.68 -8.85 12.49
C ILE A 232 9.33 -7.91 13.64
N VAL A 233 9.85 -6.70 13.60
CA VAL A 233 9.52 -5.64 14.56
C VAL A 233 9.09 -4.39 13.79
N LEU A 234 7.85 -3.95 14.00
CA LEU A 234 7.33 -2.67 13.55
C LEU A 234 7.48 -1.69 14.71
N HIS A 235 8.36 -0.71 14.56
CA HIS A 235 8.61 0.30 15.60
C HIS A 235 8.22 1.67 15.08
N ARG A 236 7.31 2.34 15.79
CA ARG A 236 6.83 3.67 15.43
C ARG A 236 7.92 4.72 15.57
N ASN A 237 7.95 5.71 14.70
CA ASN A 237 8.92 6.79 14.85
C ASN A 237 8.53 7.69 16.04
N PRO A 238 9.44 7.99 16.99
CA PRO A 238 9.13 8.76 18.19
C PRO A 238 8.87 10.25 17.92
N ILE A 239 9.35 10.79 16.78
CA ILE A 239 9.19 12.20 16.40
C ILE A 239 8.13 12.32 15.29
N TRP A 240 8.33 11.59 14.20
CA TRP A 240 7.47 11.63 13.02
C TRP A 240 6.36 10.58 13.15
N ARG A 241 5.35 10.86 13.96
CA ARG A 241 4.35 9.88 14.45
C ARG A 241 3.52 9.14 13.39
N ARG A 242 3.58 9.56 12.12
CA ARG A 242 2.99 8.88 10.95
C ARG A 242 3.92 7.84 10.29
N HIS A 243 5.17 7.78 10.72
CA HIS A 243 6.23 6.96 10.13
C HIS A 243 6.60 5.79 11.06
N MET A 244 7.20 4.74 10.49
CA MET A 244 7.72 3.61 11.24
C MET A 244 8.96 3.02 10.60
N THR A 245 9.64 2.16 11.35
CA THR A 245 10.68 1.27 10.85
C THR A 245 10.22 -0.17 10.96
N VAL A 246 10.49 -0.96 9.92
CA VAL A 246 10.30 -2.41 9.91
C VAL A 246 11.67 -3.05 10.01
N THR A 247 11.92 -3.83 11.06
CA THR A 247 13.14 -4.62 11.21
C THR A 247 12.83 -6.08 11.01
N LEU A 248 13.50 -6.70 10.05
CA LEU A 248 13.41 -8.14 9.78
C LEU A 248 14.71 -8.80 10.26
N GLN A 249 14.57 -9.86 11.04
CA GLN A 249 15.66 -10.75 11.45
C GLN A 249 15.33 -12.14 10.95
N TRP A 250 16.28 -12.82 10.30
CA TRP A 250 16.04 -14.16 9.77
C TRP A 250 17.29 -15.04 9.77
N ASN A 251 17.05 -16.34 9.85
CA ASN A 251 18.00 -17.42 9.65
C ASN A 251 17.50 -18.34 8.53
N ILE A 252 18.44 -18.92 7.78
CA ILE A 252 18.15 -19.90 6.73
C ILE A 252 18.85 -21.20 7.14
N ASN A 253 18.07 -22.25 7.36
CA ASN A 253 18.58 -23.58 7.70
C ASN A 253 18.43 -24.47 6.48
N SER A 254 19.57 -24.89 5.93
CA SER A 254 19.63 -25.80 4.78
C SER A 254 19.24 -27.22 5.20
N SER A 255 18.34 -27.82 4.44
CA SER A 255 17.98 -29.24 4.61
C SER A 255 19.10 -30.21 4.20
N LYS A 256 20.13 -29.71 3.48
CA LYS A 256 21.17 -30.52 2.82
C LYS A 256 22.57 -30.42 3.42
N GLU A 257 22.79 -29.57 4.43
CA GLU A 257 24.09 -29.44 5.09
C GLU A 257 23.96 -29.63 6.61
N GLU A 258 24.64 -30.63 7.16
CA GLU A 258 24.70 -30.98 8.59
C GLU A 258 25.66 -30.08 9.40
N THR A 259 26.05 -28.92 8.89
CA THR A 259 27.02 -28.04 9.56
C THR A 259 26.46 -26.63 9.77
N ASP A 260 26.30 -26.29 11.04
CA ASP A 260 26.05 -24.97 11.61
C ASP A 260 26.74 -23.85 10.84
N ASN A 261 25.97 -23.14 10.01
CA ASN A 261 26.27 -21.78 9.60
C ASN A 261 24.99 -20.95 9.66
N CYS A 262 24.31 -21.01 10.81
CA CYS A 262 23.18 -20.16 11.16
C CYS A 262 23.69 -18.71 11.36
N GLN A 263 23.97 -18.00 10.26
CA GLN A 263 24.27 -16.58 10.34
C GLN A 263 22.94 -15.83 10.46
N ALA A 264 22.69 -15.27 11.65
CA ALA A 264 21.56 -14.38 11.88
C ALA A 264 21.73 -13.11 11.04
N ASN A 265 20.79 -12.93 10.09
CA ASN A 265 20.72 -11.76 9.25
C ASN A 265 19.71 -10.79 9.85
N ILE A 266 19.99 -9.49 9.73
CA ILE A 266 19.11 -8.42 10.19
C ILE A 266 19.12 -7.28 9.19
N LYS A 267 17.95 -6.73 8.88
CA LYS A 267 17.82 -5.53 8.07
C LYS A 267 16.65 -4.66 8.53
N THR A 268 16.89 -3.36 8.63
CA THR A 268 15.89 -2.36 9.01
C THR A 268 15.54 -1.50 7.81
N PHE A 269 14.25 -1.29 7.61
CA PHE A 269 13.66 -0.53 6.53
C PHE A 269 12.86 0.64 7.10
N THR A 270 13.10 1.85 6.62
CA THR A 270 12.36 3.04 7.08
C THR A 270 11.20 3.34 6.14
N LEU A 271 9.99 3.39 6.69
CA LEU A 271 8.78 3.81 5.99
C LEU A 271 8.48 5.25 6.37
N PHE A 272 8.72 6.16 5.44
CA PHE A 272 8.47 7.58 5.61
C PHE A 272 7.94 8.20 4.32
N THR A 273 7.13 9.24 4.45
CA THR A 273 6.69 10.04 3.31
C THR A 273 7.84 10.97 2.93
N LEU A 274 8.25 10.95 1.65
CA LEU A 274 9.26 11.88 1.13
C LEU A 274 8.66 13.30 1.06
N THR A 275 8.63 14.00 2.19
CA THR A 275 8.54 15.46 2.17
C THR A 275 9.93 15.97 1.77
N LEU A 276 10.18 16.06 0.45
CA LEU A 276 11.32 16.72 -0.19
C LEU A 276 12.64 16.64 0.59
N MET A 277 13.23 15.45 0.70
CA MET A 277 14.67 15.37 0.90
C MET A 277 15.32 15.33 -0.49
N ASN A 278 15.94 16.46 -0.84
CA ASN A 278 16.81 16.65 -2.00
C ASN A 278 17.81 15.49 -2.12
N ASN A 279 17.46 14.46 -2.90
CA ASN A 279 18.43 13.49 -3.37
C ASN A 279 18.86 13.94 -4.76
N SER A 280 20.13 14.36 -4.84
CA SER A 280 20.83 14.68 -6.08
C SER A 280 20.95 13.40 -6.92
N SER A 281 19.98 13.13 -7.80
CA SER A 281 20.13 12.10 -8.83
C SER A 281 21.08 12.61 -9.91
N ILE A 282 22.15 11.84 -10.19
CA ILE A 282 22.98 12.06 -11.38
C ILE A 282 22.27 11.40 -12.56
N MET A 283 21.88 12.19 -13.56
CA MET A 283 21.27 11.69 -14.79
C MET A 283 22.36 11.62 -15.87
N LEU A 284 22.64 10.41 -16.35
CA LEU A 284 23.60 10.17 -17.44
C LEU A 284 22.85 10.19 -18.78
N PHE A 285 23.23 11.09 -19.67
CA PHE A 285 22.74 11.09 -21.05
C PHE A 285 23.79 10.47 -21.98
N PHE A 286 23.36 9.51 -22.80
CA PHE A 286 24.15 9.00 -23.91
C PHE A 286 23.66 9.64 -25.20
N ASN A 287 24.56 10.28 -25.94
CA ASN A 287 24.28 10.77 -27.29
C ASN A 287 25.17 10.04 -28.29
N HIS A 288 24.67 9.83 -29.51
CA HIS A 288 25.30 8.96 -30.53
C HIS A 288 26.66 9.46 -31.09
N CYS A 289 27.24 10.51 -30.51
CA CYS A 289 28.58 11.01 -30.78
C CYS A 289 29.34 11.12 -29.45
N GLY A 290 30.38 10.30 -29.28
CA GLY A 290 31.07 10.05 -28.01
C GLY A 290 31.75 11.28 -27.38
N SER A 291 31.01 12.05 -26.60
CA SER A 291 31.53 13.10 -25.73
C SER A 291 30.83 13.01 -24.38
N ILE A 292 31.60 12.76 -23.33
CA ILE A 292 31.10 12.67 -21.94
C ILE A 292 31.09 14.08 -21.35
N PHE A 293 29.91 14.55 -20.93
CA PHE A 293 29.77 15.79 -20.16
C PHE A 293 29.26 15.49 -18.76
N PHE A 294 29.90 16.06 -17.75
CA PHE A 294 29.40 16.10 -16.37
C PHE A 294 28.70 17.44 -16.16
N MET A 295 27.41 17.40 -15.83
CA MET A 295 26.66 18.60 -15.47
C MET A 295 26.01 18.40 -14.11
N GLN A 296 26.39 19.23 -13.14
CA GLN A 296 25.75 19.33 -11.85
C GLN A 296 24.55 20.26 -12.00
N CYS A 297 23.34 19.77 -11.74
CA CYS A 297 22.14 20.59 -11.91
C CYS A 297 21.33 20.71 -10.64
N GLY A 298 21.29 21.93 -10.11
CA GLY A 298 20.05 22.51 -9.58
C GLY A 298 19.36 23.26 -10.72
N PHE A 299 18.07 22.99 -10.91
CA PHE A 299 17.14 23.61 -11.87
C PHE A 299 17.49 23.54 -13.37
N VAL A 300 16.66 22.83 -14.15
CA VAL A 300 16.51 23.09 -15.59
C VAL A 300 15.05 23.39 -15.91
N THR A 301 14.80 24.65 -16.28
CA THR A 301 13.60 25.09 -16.99
C THR A 301 13.75 24.71 -18.46
N TYR A 302 12.85 23.89 -19.01
CA TYR A 302 12.85 23.57 -20.43
C TYR A 302 12.10 24.67 -21.20
N MET A 303 12.80 25.41 -22.06
CA MET A 303 12.25 26.44 -22.95
C MET A 303 12.03 25.86 -24.35
N HIS A 304 10.77 25.62 -24.73
CA HIS A 304 10.39 25.64 -26.15
C HIS A 304 8.93 26.11 -26.35
N ARG A 305 8.82 27.37 -26.84
CA ARG A 305 7.69 28.08 -27.49
C ARG A 305 6.23 27.83 -27.01
N GLN A 306 5.70 28.90 -26.40
CA GLN A 306 4.32 29.45 -26.48
C GLN A 306 3.17 28.71 -25.79
N LYS A 307 3.09 28.85 -24.46
CA LYS A 307 2.03 29.53 -23.67
C LYS A 307 2.17 29.07 -22.23
N VAL A 308 2.65 29.97 -21.38
CA VAL A 308 2.72 29.75 -19.94
C VAL A 308 1.32 30.03 -19.37
N LEU A 309 0.63 28.98 -18.94
CA LEU A 309 -0.43 29.11 -17.94
C LEU A 309 0.24 28.84 -16.58
N THR A 310 0.53 29.90 -15.85
CA THR A 310 0.88 29.81 -14.42
C THR A 310 -0.39 29.46 -13.65
N LEU A 311 -0.49 28.23 -13.16
CA LEU A 311 -1.38 27.87 -12.06
C LEU A 311 -0.58 27.90 -10.76
N PRO A 312 -1.13 28.41 -9.64
CA PRO A 312 -0.47 28.38 -8.34
C PRO A 312 -0.24 26.93 -7.89
N LEU A 313 0.97 26.63 -7.43
CA LEU A 313 1.28 25.40 -6.71
C LEU A 313 0.68 25.48 -5.29
N GLU A 314 -0.58 25.11 -5.17
CA GLU A 314 -1.13 24.49 -3.97
C GLU A 314 -1.83 23.21 -4.42
N SER A 315 -1.75 22.14 -3.63
CA SER A 315 -2.27 20.78 -3.89
C SER A 315 -1.41 19.86 -4.78
N LEU A 316 -0.40 19.26 -4.16
CA LEU A 316 0.07 17.91 -4.51
C LEU A 316 0.13 17.11 -3.21
N ASP A 317 -1.03 17.04 -2.54
CA ASP A 317 -1.27 16.04 -1.52
C ASP A 317 -1.63 14.74 -2.26
N PHE A 318 -0.90 13.67 -1.95
CA PHE A 318 -1.27 12.31 -2.33
C PHE A 318 -2.58 11.98 -1.61
N PHE A 319 -3.71 12.18 -2.29
CA PHE A 319 -5.01 11.78 -1.78
C PHE A 319 -5.20 10.27 -1.99
N CYS A 320 -5.09 9.50 -0.90
CA CYS A 320 -5.77 8.22 -0.81
C CYS A 320 -7.27 8.52 -0.66
N VAL A 321 -8.02 8.41 -1.75
CA VAL A 321 -9.47 8.60 -1.74
C VAL A 321 -10.10 7.27 -1.31
N CYS A 322 -10.34 7.13 -0.01
CA CYS A 322 -11.10 6.02 0.53
C CYS A 322 -12.59 6.29 0.26
N PHE A 323 -13.10 5.74 -0.83
CA PHE A 323 -14.53 5.80 -1.16
C PHE A 323 -15.34 5.05 -0.10
N PHE A 324 -16.22 5.77 0.61
CA PHE A 324 -17.32 5.17 1.35
C PHE A 324 -18.30 4.52 0.37
N CYS A 325 -18.27 3.18 0.28
CA CYS A 325 -19.35 2.42 -0.33
C CYS A 325 -20.52 2.32 0.66
N ILE A 326 -21.49 3.21 0.52
CA ILE A 326 -22.83 3.02 1.08
C ILE A 326 -23.52 1.93 0.25
N CYS A 327 -23.40 0.68 0.70
CA CYS A 327 -24.22 -0.42 0.19
C CYS A 327 -25.54 -0.46 0.98
N VAL A 328 -26.58 0.22 0.49
CA VAL A 328 -27.94 0.01 0.97
C VAL A 328 -28.56 -1.12 0.15
N HIS A 329 -28.71 -2.26 0.80
CA HIS A 329 -29.46 -3.41 0.28
C HIS A 329 -30.89 -3.36 0.82
N ARG A 330 -31.88 -2.89 0.03
CA ARG A 330 -33.22 -3.53 -0.07
C ARG A 330 -34.25 -2.81 -0.96
N LEU A 331 -34.95 -3.70 -1.68
CA LEU A 331 -36.38 -3.74 -2.05
C LEU A 331 -36.77 -3.36 -3.49
N GLU A 332 -37.11 -4.44 -4.20
CA GLU A 332 -37.77 -4.52 -5.49
C GLU A 332 -39.17 -3.87 -5.53
N GLN A 333 -39.60 -3.62 -6.78
CA GLN A 333 -40.96 -3.43 -7.29
C GLN A 333 -41.59 -2.03 -7.18
N ARG A 334 -41.57 -1.30 -8.32
CA ARG A 334 -42.73 -1.15 -9.23
C ARG A 334 -42.44 -0.23 -10.44
N VAL A 335 -42.72 -0.75 -11.65
CA VAL A 335 -43.26 -0.06 -12.87
C VAL A 335 -42.30 0.92 -13.60
N SER A 336 -42.08 0.99 -14.92
CA SER A 336 -42.36 0.26 -16.18
C SER A 336 -41.64 1.05 -17.32
N PRO A 337 -41.55 0.58 -18.58
CA PRO A 337 -40.39 0.78 -19.47
C PRO A 337 -40.55 1.89 -20.53
N CYS A 338 -39.45 2.51 -20.95
CA CYS A 338 -39.33 3.21 -22.24
C CYS A 338 -37.90 3.13 -22.79
N GLY A 339 -37.74 2.46 -23.95
CA GLY A 339 -36.59 2.49 -24.90
C GLY A 339 -35.28 1.85 -24.40
N GLY A 340 -34.81 0.69 -24.86
CA GLY A 340 -34.40 0.40 -26.25
C GLY A 340 -33.15 1.24 -26.57
N GLU A 341 -31.92 0.77 -26.38
CA GLU A 341 -31.22 -0.24 -27.19
C GLU A 341 -30.12 -0.99 -26.41
N ARG A 342 -29.74 -2.17 -26.93
CA ARG A 342 -28.94 -3.21 -26.30
C ARG A 342 -27.42 -2.93 -26.31
N LEU A 343 -26.79 -3.38 -25.23
CA LEU A 343 -25.36 -3.70 -25.08
C LEU A 343 -24.73 -4.36 -26.31
N THR A 344 -23.53 -3.90 -26.68
CA THR A 344 -22.52 -4.77 -27.29
C THR A 344 -21.18 -4.58 -26.58
N LYS A 345 -20.70 -5.66 -25.96
CA LYS A 345 -19.31 -5.84 -25.49
C LYS A 345 -18.35 -5.53 -26.65
N CYS A 346 -17.35 -4.69 -26.42
CA CYS A 346 -16.15 -4.66 -27.25
C CYS A 346 -14.94 -5.10 -26.42
N LEU A 347 -14.55 -6.35 -26.64
CA LEU A 347 -13.20 -6.85 -26.42
C LEU A 347 -12.26 -6.09 -27.36
N ILE A 348 -11.22 -5.46 -26.84
CA ILE A 348 -10.13 -4.93 -27.67
C ILE A 348 -8.88 -5.76 -27.38
N ASN A 349 -8.63 -6.68 -28.31
CA ASN A 349 -7.33 -7.27 -28.58
C ASN A 349 -6.44 -6.25 -29.31
N GLY A 350 -5.13 -6.48 -29.21
CA GLY A 350 -4.06 -5.54 -29.54
C GLY A 350 -4.05 -4.96 -30.96
N GLY A 351 -3.36 -3.82 -31.04
CA GLY A 351 -2.73 -3.28 -32.26
C GLY A 351 -3.68 -2.72 -33.30
N ASP A 352 -3.92 -1.41 -33.27
CA ASP A 352 -3.58 -0.52 -34.39
C ASP A 352 -4.05 0.93 -34.14
N GLN A 353 -3.32 1.86 -34.76
CA GLN A 353 -3.37 3.31 -34.56
C GLN A 353 -4.75 3.94 -34.85
N LEU A 354 -5.28 4.68 -33.88
CA LEU A 354 -6.43 5.56 -34.07
C LEU A 354 -5.96 6.99 -34.43
N LYS A 355 -6.07 7.35 -35.72
CA LYS A 355 -6.06 8.74 -36.19
C LYS A 355 -7.45 9.34 -35.96
N ILE A 356 -7.53 10.39 -35.14
CA ILE A 356 -8.76 11.16 -34.93
C ILE A 356 -8.64 12.47 -35.74
N SER A 357 -9.48 12.62 -36.77
CA SER A 357 -9.72 13.91 -37.44
C SER A 357 -10.96 14.54 -36.85
N LEU A 358 -10.81 15.73 -36.25
CA LEU A 358 -11.92 16.53 -35.73
C LEU A 358 -12.56 17.34 -36.86
N THR A 359 -13.85 17.14 -37.10
CA THR A 359 -14.70 18.07 -37.85
C THR A 359 -15.85 18.52 -36.94
N HIS A 360 -15.84 19.80 -36.56
CA HIS A 360 -16.96 20.46 -35.90
C HIS A 360 -18.07 20.79 -36.91
N PRO A 361 -19.33 20.73 -36.48
CA PRO A 361 -20.36 21.63 -36.99
C PRO A 361 -20.87 22.60 -35.91
N LEU A 362 -21.32 23.75 -36.42
CA LEU A 362 -21.67 25.04 -35.80
C LEU A 362 -22.72 25.00 -34.69
#